data_AF-A0A2E6DFS4-F1
#
_entry.id   AF-A0A2E6DFS4-F1
#
_cell.length_a   1.000
_cell.length_b   1.000
_cell.length_c   1.000
_cell.angle_alpha   90.00
_cell.angle_beta   90.00
_cell.angle_gamma   90.00
#
_symmetry.space_group_name_H-M   'P 1'
#
loop_
_entity.id
_entity.type
_entity.pdbx_description
1 polymer ?
#
loop_
_entity_poly.entity_id
_entity_poly.type
_entity_poly.pdbx_seq_one_letter_code
_entity_poly.pdbx_strand_id
1 'polypeptide(L)'
;MAKKSIKGQINFFRFMAVIGVVVIIFVVNEFFDAAPGLPISEAHKGPPPAQACLECHIKEAESTPIMPHRPMDNCVFCHKPAGSE
;
A
#
# COMPACT_ATOMS: atom_id res chain seq x y z
N MET A 1 -18.37 8.71 -49.75
CA MET A 1 -18.50 8.59 -48.28
C MET A 1 -17.22 9.09 -47.64
N ALA A 2 -17.26 10.19 -46.88
CA ALA A 2 -16.06 10.75 -46.24
C ALA A 2 -15.61 9.84 -45.09
N LYS A 3 -14.33 9.45 -45.07
CA LYS A 3 -13.74 8.61 -44.02
C LYS A 3 -13.69 9.40 -42.71
N LYS A 4 -14.54 9.06 -41.75
CA LYS A 4 -14.58 9.70 -40.42
C LYS A 4 -13.19 9.57 -39.77
N SER A 5 -12.56 10.70 -39.45
CA SER A 5 -11.23 10.72 -38.82
C SER A 5 -11.34 10.21 -37.37
N ILE A 6 -10.88 8.99 -37.14
CA ILE A 6 -10.87 8.32 -35.82
C ILE A 6 -9.75 8.89 -34.92
N LYS A 7 -8.88 9.76 -35.46
CA LYS A 7 -7.64 10.22 -34.80
C LYS A 7 -7.90 11.01 -33.52
N GLY A 8 -8.94 11.86 -33.49
CA GLY A 8 -9.33 12.60 -32.29
C GLY A 8 -9.82 11.68 -31.17
N GLN A 9 -10.63 10.67 -31.51
CA GLN A 9 -11.14 9.68 -30.57
C GLN A 9 -10.01 8.80 -30.00
N ILE A 10 -9.04 8.40 -30.82
CA ILE A 10 -7.85 7.64 -30.36
C ILE A 10 -7.02 8.48 -29.38
N ASN A 11 -6.78 9.76 -29.70
CA ASN A 11 -6.02 10.65 -28.82
C ASN A 11 -6.74 10.89 -27.48
N PHE A 12 -8.07 11.02 -27.51
CA PHE A 12 -8.88 11.11 -26.30
C PHE A 12 -8.70 9.88 -25.39
N PHE A 13 -8.85 8.66 -25.93
CA PHE A 13 -8.66 7.44 -25.13
C PHE A 13 -7.22 7.26 -24.64
N ARG A 14 -6.22 7.67 -25.42
CA ARG A 14 -4.82 7.70 -24.97
C ARG A 14 -4.62 8.63 -23.78
N PHE A 15 -5.20 9.83 -23.83
CA PHE A 15 -5.12 10.79 -22.73
C PHE A 15 -5.81 10.24 -21.47
N MET A 16 -7.01 9.67 -21.61
CA MET A 16 -7.72 9.02 -20.51
C MET A 16 -6.92 7.85 -19.92
N ALA A 17 -6.24 7.05 -20.73
CA ALA A 17 -5.38 5.97 -20.26
C ALA A 17 -4.19 6.49 -19.45
N VAL A 18 -3.55 7.59 -19.89
CA VAL A 18 -2.46 8.24 -19.13
C VAL A 18 -2.95 8.70 -17.76
N ILE A 19 -4.11 9.37 -17.71
CA ILE A 19 -4.72 9.78 -16.42
C ILE A 19 -4.99 8.55 -15.55
N GLY A 20 -5.54 7.48 -16.12
CA GLY A 20 -5.79 6.22 -15.40
C GLY A 20 -4.51 5.65 -14.77
N VAL A 21 -3.40 5.62 -15.50
CA VAL A 21 -2.10 5.17 -14.97
C VAL A 21 -1.63 6.07 -13.83
N VAL A 22 -1.73 7.39 -13.98
CA VAL A 22 -1.35 8.35 -12.94
C VAL A 22 -2.15 8.11 -11.66
N VAL A 23 -3.48 7.96 -11.78
CA VAL A 23 -4.36 7.70 -10.63
C VAL A 23 -3.99 6.38 -9.94
N ILE A 24 -3.73 5.31 -10.70
CA ILE A 24 -3.31 4.02 -10.14
C ILE A 24 -2.02 4.18 -9.32
N ILE A 25 -1.02 4.89 -9.84
CA ILE A 25 0.24 5.12 -9.14
C ILE A 25 0.00 5.86 -7.82
N PHE A 26 -0.81 6.91 -7.83
CA PHE A 26 -1.16 7.65 -6.61
C PHE A 26 -1.85 6.75 -5.58
N VAL A 27 -2.89 6.02 -5.99
CA VAL A 27 -3.64 5.13 -5.09
C VAL A 27 -2.74 4.05 -4.48
N VAL A 28 -1.82 3.48 -5.27
CA VAL A 28 -0.87 2.47 -4.78
C VAL A 28 0.10 3.06 -3.76
N ASN A 29 0.61 4.27 -3.98
CA ASN A 29 1.50 4.93 -3.03
C ASN A 29 0.77 5.27 -1.72
N GLU A 30 -0.42 5.85 -1.80
CA GLU A 30 -1.25 6.15 -0.63
C GLU A 30 -1.60 4.88 0.16
N PHE A 31 -1.82 3.76 -0.52
CA PHE A 31 -2.04 2.48 0.14
C PHE A 31 -0.83 2.02 0.96
N PHE A 32 0.40 2.23 0.46
CA PHE A 32 1.62 1.91 1.21
C PHE A 32 1.85 2.88 2.38
N ASP A 33 1.56 4.16 2.19
CA ASP A 33 1.73 5.20 3.22
C ASP A 33 0.66 5.14 4.32
N ALA A 34 -0.49 4.51 4.04
CA ALA A 34 -1.54 4.28 5.04
C ALA A 34 -1.13 3.30 6.17
N ALA A 35 -0.03 2.56 6.00
CA ALA A 35 0.46 1.67 7.04
C ALA A 35 1.06 2.47 8.21
N PRO A 36 0.58 2.26 9.46
CA PRO A 36 1.10 2.98 10.60
C PRO A 36 2.57 2.63 10.84
N GLY A 37 3.37 3.65 11.17
CA GLY A 37 4.76 3.48 11.55
C GLY A 37 4.91 2.70 12.86
N LEU A 38 5.97 1.90 12.97
CA LEU A 38 6.30 1.14 14.17
C LEU A 38 6.77 2.10 15.27
N PRO A 39 6.07 2.18 16.42
CA PRO A 39 6.47 3.06 17.51
C PRO A 39 7.80 2.58 18.12
N ILE A 40 8.63 3.53 18.57
CA ILE A 40 9.86 3.20 19.30
C ILE A 40 9.48 2.84 20.74
N SER A 41 9.26 1.55 21.00
CA SER A 41 8.95 1.02 22.33
C SER A 41 9.66 -0.31 22.58
N GLU A 42 9.77 -0.74 23.84
CA GLU A 42 10.35 -2.05 24.19
C GLU A 42 9.69 -3.21 23.43
N ALA A 43 8.38 -3.14 23.20
CA ALA A 43 7.61 -4.15 22.47
C ALA A 43 7.90 -4.18 20.95
N HIS A 44 8.46 -3.10 20.40
CA HIS A 44 8.78 -2.96 18.97
C HIS A 44 10.28 -2.62 18.78
N LYS A 45 11.14 -3.06 19.71
CA LYS A 45 12.59 -2.87 19.62
C LYS A 45 13.18 -3.76 18.53
N GLY A 46 13.55 -3.12 17.43
CA GLY A 46 14.25 -3.74 16.30
C GLY A 46 13.30 -4.42 15.31
N PRO A 47 13.80 -4.83 14.13
CA PRO A 47 13.02 -5.65 13.21
C PRO A 47 13.16 -7.13 13.61
N PRO A 48 12.13 -7.75 14.20
CA PRO A 48 12.13 -9.19 14.38
C PRO A 48 11.76 -9.89 13.06
N PRO A 49 11.92 -11.22 12.94
CA PRO A 49 11.32 -11.97 11.83
C PRO A 49 9.79 -11.77 11.86
N ALA A 50 9.14 -11.71 10.70
CA ALA A 50 7.68 -11.51 10.62
C ALA A 50 6.90 -12.47 11.52
N GLN A 51 7.40 -13.70 11.70
CA GLN A 51 6.84 -14.70 12.61
C GLN A 51 6.63 -14.18 14.04
N ALA A 52 7.55 -13.37 14.58
CA ALA A 52 7.44 -12.79 15.91
C ALA A 52 6.41 -11.65 15.97
N CYS A 53 6.20 -10.91 14.86
CA CYS A 53 5.07 -9.99 14.77
C CYS A 53 3.74 -10.75 14.85
N LEU A 54 3.65 -11.89 14.14
CA LEU A 54 2.44 -12.70 14.09
C LEU A 54 2.08 -13.36 15.43
N GLU A 55 3.06 -13.55 16.34
CA GLU A 55 2.81 -14.06 17.70
C GLU A 55 1.85 -13.20 18.50
N CYS A 56 1.88 -11.87 18.30
CA CYS A 56 0.98 -10.94 18.97
C CYS A 56 -0.12 -10.39 18.03
N HIS A 57 0.18 -10.16 16.75
CA HIS A 57 -0.73 -9.50 15.81
C HIS A 57 -1.77 -10.43 15.15
N ILE A 58 -1.61 -11.76 15.21
CA ILE A 58 -2.61 -12.72 14.68
C ILE A 58 -3.31 -13.51 15.80
N LYS A 59 -2.66 -13.73 16.94
CA LYS A 59 -3.16 -14.60 18.03
C LYS A 59 -4.17 -13.93 18.99
N GLU A 60 -4.99 -12.98 18.53
CA GLU A 60 -6.10 -12.40 19.33
C GLU A 60 -5.70 -11.82 20.71
N ALA A 61 -4.79 -10.84 20.75
CA ALA A 61 -4.85 -9.85 21.82
C ALA A 61 -6.00 -8.87 21.48
N GLU A 62 -7.03 -8.86 22.33
CA GLU A 62 -8.39 -8.32 22.23
C GLU A 62 -8.60 -6.87 21.72
N SER A 63 -7.58 -6.16 21.22
CA SER A 63 -7.66 -4.69 21.06
C SER A 63 -6.96 -4.07 19.85
N THR A 64 -6.49 -4.83 18.86
CA THR A 64 -5.92 -4.21 17.65
C THR A 64 -6.73 -4.53 16.40
N PRO A 65 -7.33 -3.53 15.72
CA PRO A 65 -7.98 -3.77 14.45
C PRO A 65 -6.93 -4.14 13.41
N ILE A 66 -6.84 -5.43 13.08
CA ILE A 66 -6.09 -5.90 11.93
C ILE A 66 -6.80 -5.32 10.72
N MET A 67 -6.22 -4.29 10.10
CA MET A 67 -6.58 -3.98 8.72
C MET A 67 -6.43 -5.30 7.94
N PRO A 68 -7.49 -5.83 7.30
CA PRO A 68 -7.52 -7.20 6.82
C PRO A 68 -6.58 -7.39 5.63
N HIS A 69 -5.28 -7.51 5.91
CA HIS A 69 -4.28 -7.92 4.94
C HIS A 69 -3.99 -9.41 5.13
N ARG A 70 -3.68 -10.11 4.04
CA ARG A 70 -3.23 -11.51 4.14
C ARG A 70 -1.97 -11.58 5.01
N PRO A 71 -1.70 -12.74 5.65
CA PRO A 71 -0.40 -13.01 6.24
C PRO A 71 0.69 -12.70 5.22
N MET A 72 1.67 -11.90 5.62
CA MET A 72 2.81 -11.52 4.81
C MET A 72 4.10 -11.94 5.52
N ASP A 73 5.12 -12.27 4.75
CA ASP A 73 6.43 -12.69 5.26
C ASP A 73 7.30 -11.51 5.73
N ASN A 74 6.89 -10.27 5.46
CA ASN A 74 7.64 -9.07 5.82
C ASN A 74 6.71 -7.89 6.20
N CYS A 75 6.59 -7.64 7.50
CA CYS A 75 5.76 -6.54 8.04
C CYS A 75 6.43 -5.17 7.92
N VAL A 76 7.76 -5.09 7.98
CA VAL A 76 8.52 -3.83 7.98
C VAL A 76 8.58 -3.15 6.61
N PHE A 77 8.11 -3.84 5.56
CA PHE A 77 7.98 -3.29 4.22
C PHE A 77 6.99 -2.11 4.18
N CYS A 78 5.81 -2.29 4.78
CA CYS A 78 4.80 -1.23 4.92
C CYS A 78 4.92 -0.52 6.27
N HIS A 79 5.18 -1.24 7.35
CA HIS A 79 5.30 -0.67 8.70
C HIS A 79 6.74 -0.22 8.98
N LYS A 80 7.11 0.97 8.49
CA LYS A 80 8.45 1.55 8.73
C LYS A 80 8.62 2.06 10.16
N PRO A 81 9.84 2.14 10.72
CA PRO A 81 10.07 2.76 12.02
C PRO A 81 9.54 4.20 12.08
N ALA A 82 8.81 4.55 13.13
CA ALA A 82 8.39 5.92 13.36
C ALA A 82 9.63 6.84 13.48
N GLY A 83 9.64 7.96 12.74
CA GLY A 83 10.78 8.88 12.70
C GLY A 83 11.89 8.50 11.71
N SER A 84 11.66 7.53 10.83
CA SER A 84 12.47 7.31 9.62
C SER A 84 11.93 8.13 8.45
N GLU A 85 12.01 9.46 8.58
CA GLU A 85 11.86 10.39 7.45
C GLU A 85 13.15 10.40 6.61
#